data_AF-A0A3D5TP47-F1
#
_entry.id   AF-A0A3D5TP47-F1
#
_cell.length_a   1.000
_cell.length_b   1.000
_cell.length_c   1.000
_cell.angle_alpha   90.00
_cell.angle_beta   90.00
_cell.angle_gamma   90.00
#
_symmetry.space_group_name_H-M   'P 1'
#
loop_
_entity.id
_entity.type
_entity.pdbx_description
1 polymer ?
#
loop_
_entity_poly.entity_id
_entity_poly.type
_entity_poly.pdbx_seq_one_letter_code
_entity_poly.pdbx_strand_id
1 'polypeptide(L)'
;MAEFRDGKLKIDSKRSALEALLDISIVAMLTVLFAFNKQVEGENYIYYITFFAVIGLSFLVNILGRATVSVKLPTIWYGVFIVLCALSSVWALYDPNLSLRYISRMVQVLFICFCITLYIKTREDFERFTMLFTAAVMIMIFSVFVRTPYALWFSGFFGRINNENVTGNNINTLAYICVVAVAISFCKAYYYKKRAYYLCTAFELLYIVLSSSRKALFIVAFLLFAMLIFYVNKRFYLLRLALMIAAAVGIAIAFLKVPALYNAAGFRLEKMLNYIVNNDTMADGSLALRKGFGEISSQIFYSHPIIGIGLANNAHPIEQAYGLSVYAHNNYLELASGLGIVGLITYYWYYIYLLVGLGRRAYRGERLCVTMFLLLAATAVGETTIVSYYDYNVQIMLTLCFCAMKLKDEKKKTYMNLE
;
A
#
# COMPACT_ATOMS: atom_id res chain seq x y z
N MET A 1 -24.79 17.98 -22.38
CA MET A 1 -25.50 18.60 -23.53
C MET A 1 -24.79 19.90 -23.83
N ALA A 2 -24.53 20.27 -25.08
CA ALA A 2 -23.92 21.56 -25.38
C ALA A 2 -25.03 22.53 -25.81
N GLU A 3 -25.21 23.63 -25.09
CA GLU A 3 -26.12 24.72 -25.47
C GLU A 3 -25.30 25.92 -25.90
N PHE A 4 -25.67 26.49 -27.05
CA PHE A 4 -25.09 27.73 -27.54
C PHE A 4 -26.10 28.85 -27.27
N ARG A 5 -25.74 29.80 -26.40
CA ARG A 5 -26.49 31.06 -26.17
C ARG A 5 -25.49 32.22 -26.05
N ASP A 6 -25.82 33.35 -26.68
CA ASP A 6 -25.03 34.60 -26.65
C ASP A 6 -23.55 34.43 -27.04
N GLY A 7 -23.26 33.68 -28.10
CA GLY A 7 -21.89 33.48 -28.59
C GLY A 7 -20.98 32.66 -27.66
N LYS A 8 -21.52 32.10 -26.58
CA LYS A 8 -20.78 31.26 -25.62
C LYS A 8 -21.29 29.83 -25.67
N LEU A 9 -20.41 28.90 -26.00
CA LEU A 9 -20.65 27.46 -25.91
C LEU A 9 -20.71 27.07 -24.42
N LYS A 10 -21.91 26.86 -23.88
CA LYS A 10 -22.10 26.31 -22.54
C LYS A 10 -22.11 24.78 -22.66
N ILE A 11 -20.96 24.17 -22.39
CA ILE A 11 -20.83 22.71 -22.30
C ILE A 11 -21.42 22.29 -20.95
N ASP A 12 -22.65 21.79 -20.97
CA ASP A 12 -23.30 21.16 -19.82
C ASP A 12 -22.74 19.72 -19.66
N SER A 13 -21.44 19.68 -19.37
CA SER A 13 -20.77 18.50 -18.84
C SER A 13 -20.88 18.61 -17.32
N LYS A 14 -21.41 17.58 -16.67
CA LYS A 14 -21.40 17.46 -15.19
C LYS A 14 -19.99 17.62 -14.58
N ARG A 15 -18.92 17.61 -15.39
CA ARG A 15 -17.52 17.82 -14.98
C ARG A 15 -16.75 18.72 -15.93
N SER A 16 -15.91 19.59 -15.39
CA SER A 16 -15.02 20.41 -16.22
C SER A 16 -14.00 19.54 -16.97
N ALA A 17 -13.54 19.97 -18.15
CA ALA A 17 -12.46 19.30 -18.89
C ALA A 17 -11.19 19.15 -18.03
N LEU A 18 -10.97 20.09 -17.11
CA LEU A 18 -9.87 20.10 -16.17
C LEU A 18 -9.92 18.93 -15.17
N GLU A 19 -11.10 18.55 -14.68
CA GLU A 19 -11.26 17.37 -13.81
C GLU A 19 -11.04 16.05 -14.55
N ALA A 20 -11.38 15.99 -15.84
CA ALA A 20 -11.08 14.82 -16.67
C ALA A 20 -9.58 14.69 -16.93
N LEU A 21 -8.90 15.80 -17.21
CA LEU A 21 -7.43 15.83 -17.32
C LEU A 21 -6.75 15.41 -16.01
N LEU A 22 -7.27 15.85 -14.87
CA LEU A 22 -6.75 15.44 -13.57
C LEU A 22 -6.85 13.92 -13.36
N ASP A 23 -7.99 13.30 -13.68
CA ASP A 23 -8.13 11.84 -13.63
C ASP A 23 -7.11 11.11 -14.50
N ILE A 24 -6.96 11.56 -15.75
CA ILE A 24 -6.02 10.97 -16.70
C ILE A 24 -4.60 11.08 -16.14
N SER A 25 -4.24 12.24 -15.58
CA SER A 25 -2.93 12.45 -14.97
C SER A 25 -2.68 11.54 -13.76
N ILE A 26 -3.70 11.31 -12.92
CA ILE A 26 -3.61 10.40 -11.76
C ILE A 26 -3.38 8.97 -12.24
N VAL A 27 -4.16 8.48 -13.21
CA VAL A 27 -3.98 7.13 -13.76
C VAL A 27 -2.62 6.99 -14.43
N ALA A 28 -2.18 7.99 -15.20
CA ALA A 28 -0.87 7.99 -15.84
C ALA A 28 0.26 7.92 -14.80
N MET A 29 0.22 8.77 -13.78
CA MET A 29 1.22 8.77 -12.70
C MET A 29 1.27 7.43 -11.96
N LEU A 30 0.12 6.89 -11.55
CA LEU A 30 0.05 5.59 -10.87
C LEU A 30 0.54 4.45 -11.79
N THR A 31 0.18 4.49 -13.08
CA THR A 31 0.63 3.51 -14.07
C THR A 31 2.14 3.54 -14.24
N VAL A 32 2.74 4.72 -14.34
CA VAL A 32 4.21 4.84 -14.43
C VAL A 32 4.88 4.32 -13.16
N LEU A 33 4.34 4.69 -11.99
CA LEU A 33 4.84 4.20 -10.71
C LEU A 33 4.75 2.67 -10.57
N PHE A 34 3.69 2.05 -11.06
CA PHE A 34 3.43 0.62 -10.83
C PHE A 34 4.04 -0.28 -11.92
N ALA A 35 3.92 0.13 -13.18
CA ALA A 35 4.24 -0.70 -14.35
C ALA A 35 5.54 -0.33 -15.05
N PHE A 36 6.03 0.91 -14.91
CA PHE A 36 7.16 1.46 -15.68
C PHE A 36 8.17 2.19 -14.80
N ASN A 37 8.36 1.75 -13.57
CA ASN A 37 9.27 2.41 -12.65
C ASN A 37 10.71 2.14 -13.06
N LYS A 38 11.51 3.18 -13.27
CA LYS A 38 12.96 3.00 -13.46
C LYS A 38 13.64 2.94 -12.10
N GLN A 39 14.60 2.03 -11.97
CA GLN A 39 15.33 1.82 -10.72
C GLN A 39 16.35 2.93 -10.42
N VAL A 40 16.84 3.61 -11.46
CA VAL A 40 17.80 4.72 -11.31
C VAL A 40 17.05 6.02 -11.04
N GLU A 41 17.37 6.64 -9.90
CA GLU A 41 16.82 7.94 -9.50
C GLU A 41 17.23 9.03 -10.51
N GLY A 42 16.31 9.93 -10.86
CA GLY A 42 16.56 10.97 -11.87
C GLY A 42 16.30 10.55 -13.32
N GLU A 43 16.18 9.26 -13.63
CA GLU A 43 15.98 8.79 -15.02
C GLU A 43 14.51 8.55 -15.40
N ASN A 44 13.60 8.63 -14.42
CA ASN A 44 12.18 8.41 -14.63
C ASN A 44 11.46 9.69 -15.09
N TYR A 45 11.88 10.25 -16.22
CA TYR A 45 11.33 11.51 -16.77
C TYR A 45 9.81 11.48 -16.94
N ILE A 46 9.26 10.34 -17.38
CA ILE A 46 7.80 10.17 -17.54
C ILE A 46 7.10 10.25 -16.18
N TYR A 47 7.69 9.68 -15.13
CA TYR A 47 7.16 9.83 -13.78
C TYR A 47 7.16 11.30 -13.35
N TYR A 48 8.26 12.03 -13.54
CA TYR A 48 8.32 13.44 -13.16
C TYR A 48 7.29 14.29 -13.93
N ILE A 49 7.15 14.09 -15.25
CA ILE A 49 6.16 14.79 -16.07
C ILE A 49 4.74 14.53 -15.55
N THR A 50 4.39 13.26 -15.33
CA THR A 50 3.04 12.91 -14.84
C THR A 50 2.81 13.36 -13.40
N PHE A 51 3.83 13.33 -12.54
CA PHE A 51 3.80 13.84 -11.18
C PHE A 51 3.57 15.36 -11.14
N PHE A 52 4.35 16.14 -11.89
CA PHE A 52 4.14 17.59 -11.97
C PHE A 52 2.80 17.95 -12.62
N ALA A 53 2.31 17.15 -13.58
CA ALA A 53 0.98 17.32 -14.13
C ALA A 53 -0.11 17.10 -13.08
N VAL A 54 -0.02 16.05 -12.26
CA VAL A 54 -0.97 15.80 -11.16
C VAL A 54 -0.95 16.95 -10.16
N ILE A 55 0.23 17.45 -9.77
CA ILE A 55 0.35 18.61 -8.88
C ILE A 55 -0.31 19.83 -9.52
N GLY A 56 0.13 20.23 -10.71
CA GLY A 56 -0.35 21.43 -11.40
C GLY A 56 -1.87 21.40 -11.61
N LEU A 57 -2.41 20.28 -12.10
CA LEU A 57 -3.86 20.12 -12.29
C LEU A 57 -4.62 20.08 -10.97
N SER A 58 -4.08 19.45 -9.92
CA SER A 58 -4.71 19.45 -8.59
C SER A 58 -4.84 20.88 -8.07
N PHE A 59 -3.79 21.70 -8.19
CA PHE A 59 -3.84 23.11 -7.80
C PHE A 59 -4.79 23.91 -8.69
N LEU A 60 -4.74 23.76 -10.01
CA LEU A 60 -5.63 24.47 -10.94
C LEU A 60 -7.11 24.16 -10.67
N VAL A 61 -7.49 22.88 -10.52
CA VAL A 61 -8.87 22.49 -10.20
C VAL A 61 -9.32 23.09 -8.88
N ASN A 62 -8.43 23.11 -7.88
CA ASN A 62 -8.79 23.62 -6.57
C ASN A 62 -8.85 25.15 -6.50
N ILE A 63 -7.94 25.87 -7.16
CA ILE A 63 -7.89 27.34 -7.18
C ILE A 63 -9.03 27.91 -8.04
N LEU A 64 -9.24 27.35 -9.24
CA LEU A 64 -10.33 27.79 -10.13
C LEU A 64 -11.71 27.43 -9.56
N GLY A 65 -11.79 26.34 -8.80
CA GLY A 65 -13.01 25.93 -8.13
C GLY A 65 -13.27 26.62 -6.79
N ARG A 66 -12.23 27.08 -6.05
CA ARG A 66 -12.32 27.68 -4.71
C ARG A 66 -11.08 28.54 -4.35
N ALA A 67 -11.29 29.61 -3.59
CA ALA A 67 -10.21 30.53 -3.18
C ALA A 67 -9.25 30.03 -2.07
N THR A 68 -9.47 28.85 -1.47
CA THR A 68 -8.67 28.38 -0.32
C THR A 68 -8.28 26.91 -0.40
N VAL A 69 -6.98 26.63 -0.29
CA VAL A 69 -6.40 25.28 -0.21
C VAL A 69 -6.15 24.94 1.27
N SER A 70 -6.78 23.89 1.79
CA SER A 70 -6.61 23.49 3.20
C SER A 70 -5.61 22.35 3.33
N VAL A 71 -4.57 22.52 4.15
CA VAL A 71 -3.65 21.45 4.53
C VAL A 71 -4.36 20.50 5.50
N LYS A 72 -4.32 19.19 5.21
CA LYS A 72 -4.96 18.15 6.03
C LYS A 72 -3.95 17.47 6.95
N LEU A 73 -4.46 16.78 7.97
CA LEU A 73 -3.64 16.07 8.97
C LEU A 73 -2.59 15.10 8.39
N PRO A 74 -2.86 14.28 7.35
CA PRO A 74 -1.84 13.40 6.77
C PRO A 74 -0.61 14.19 6.29
N THR A 75 -0.82 15.35 5.68
CA THR A 75 0.26 16.22 5.18
C THR A 75 1.07 16.82 6.32
N ILE A 76 0.41 17.28 7.40
CA ILE A 76 1.11 17.83 8.57
C ILE A 76 1.92 16.73 9.26
N TRP A 77 1.29 15.58 9.53
CA TRP A 77 1.93 14.44 10.17
C TRP A 77 3.18 13.99 9.41
N TYR A 78 3.04 13.71 8.11
CA TYR A 78 4.14 13.19 7.32
C TYR A 78 5.21 14.26 7.06
N GLY A 79 4.82 15.53 6.92
CA GLY A 79 5.75 16.67 6.84
C GLY A 79 6.62 16.81 8.09
N VAL A 80 6.02 16.75 9.29
CA VAL A 80 6.75 16.77 10.57
C VAL A 80 7.71 15.57 10.65
N PHE A 81 7.25 14.38 10.26
CA PHE A 81 8.08 13.20 10.24
C PHE A 81 9.27 13.32 9.26
N ILE A 82 9.07 13.87 8.06
CA ILE A 82 10.15 14.14 7.09
C ILE A 82 11.19 15.09 7.68
N VAL A 83 10.76 16.14 8.37
CA VAL A 83 11.67 17.08 9.02
C VAL A 83 12.51 16.37 10.09
N LEU A 84 11.89 15.53 10.92
CA LEU A 84 12.62 14.72 11.89
C LEU A 84 13.65 13.79 11.22
N CYS A 85 13.26 13.11 10.14
CA CYS A 85 14.17 12.27 9.35
C CYS A 85 15.36 13.05 8.80
N ALA A 86 15.12 14.25 8.23
CA ALA A 86 16.19 15.10 7.69
C ALA A 86 17.11 15.61 8.80
N LEU A 87 16.55 16.05 9.94
CA LEU A 87 17.31 16.51 11.09
C LEU A 87 18.20 15.41 11.66
N SER A 88 17.80 14.14 11.54
CA SER A 88 18.60 13.02 12.02
C SER A 88 19.97 12.88 11.38
N SER A 89 20.20 13.51 10.23
CA SER A 89 21.54 13.64 9.63
C SER A 89 22.53 14.39 10.53
N VAL A 90 22.06 15.28 11.41
CA VAL A 90 22.90 16.08 12.33
C VAL A 90 23.53 15.23 13.43
N TRP A 91 22.88 14.14 13.84
CA TRP A 91 23.40 13.21 14.85
C TRP A 91 23.65 11.80 14.28
N ALA A 92 23.75 11.68 12.96
CA ALA A 92 24.03 10.42 12.31
C ALA A 92 25.42 9.89 12.73
N LEU A 93 25.48 8.64 13.19
CA LEU A 93 26.68 8.07 13.79
C LEU A 93 27.74 7.67 12.75
N TYR A 94 27.32 7.26 11.54
CA TYR A 94 28.23 6.72 10.52
C TYR A 94 28.26 7.58 9.25
N ASP A 95 27.12 7.78 8.60
CA ASP A 95 27.02 8.57 7.36
C ASP A 95 25.72 9.41 7.34
N PRO A 96 25.84 10.76 7.44
CA PRO A 96 24.71 11.67 7.28
C PRO A 96 23.98 11.54 5.94
N ASN A 97 24.68 11.14 4.87
CA ASN A 97 24.07 11.00 3.55
C ASN A 97 23.06 9.84 3.49
N LEU A 98 23.26 8.78 4.30
CA LEU A 98 22.28 7.70 4.42
C LEU A 98 20.95 8.21 4.98
N SER A 99 20.98 9.14 5.93
CA SER A 99 19.77 9.76 6.48
C SER A 99 19.06 10.67 5.48
N LEU A 100 19.81 11.34 4.61
CA LEU A 100 19.25 12.24 3.58
C LEU A 100 18.75 11.48 2.33
N ARG A 101 19.26 10.27 2.09
CA ARG A 101 18.97 9.46 0.89
C ARG A 101 17.49 9.31 0.56
N TYR A 102 16.63 9.18 1.57
CA TYR A 102 15.20 8.93 1.35
C TYR A 102 14.34 10.20 1.37
N ILE A 103 14.89 11.35 1.74
CA ILE A 103 14.12 12.58 1.93
C ILE A 103 13.48 13.06 0.63
N SER A 104 14.20 13.01 -0.50
CA SER A 104 13.68 13.37 -1.83
C SER A 104 12.40 12.59 -2.15
N ARG A 105 12.45 11.25 -1.99
CA ARG A 105 11.33 10.34 -2.20
C ARG A 105 10.20 10.63 -1.23
N MET A 106 10.49 10.83 0.06
CA MET A 106 9.45 11.11 1.05
C MET A 106 8.70 12.41 0.74
N VAL A 107 9.40 13.46 0.30
CA VAL A 107 8.80 14.72 -0.14
C VAL A 107 7.89 14.51 -1.37
N GLN A 108 8.32 13.73 -2.36
CA GLN A 108 7.46 13.37 -3.50
C GLN A 108 6.18 12.66 -3.04
N VAL A 109 6.33 11.68 -2.14
CA VAL A 109 5.20 10.94 -1.56
C VAL A 109 4.26 11.88 -0.77
N LEU A 110 4.81 12.86 -0.04
CA LEU A 110 4.03 13.88 0.66
C LEU A 110 3.16 14.68 -0.31
N PHE A 111 3.71 15.10 -1.45
CA PHE A 111 2.96 15.83 -2.47
C PHE A 111 1.88 14.95 -3.13
N ILE A 112 2.15 13.67 -3.41
CA ILE A 112 1.14 12.74 -3.89
C ILE A 112 -0.02 12.64 -2.88
N CYS A 113 0.30 12.39 -1.60
CA CYS A 113 -0.70 12.28 -0.55
C CYS A 113 -1.51 13.57 -0.38
N PHE A 114 -0.83 14.73 -0.44
CA PHE A 114 -1.49 16.02 -0.43
C PHE A 114 -2.47 16.18 -1.60
N CYS A 115 -2.07 15.87 -2.84
CA CYS A 115 -2.95 15.91 -4.00
C CYS A 115 -4.16 14.97 -3.84
N ILE A 116 -3.97 13.78 -3.28
CA ILE A 116 -5.08 12.86 -2.97
C ILE A 116 -6.07 13.48 -1.98
N THR A 117 -5.59 14.17 -0.94
CA THR A 117 -6.49 14.87 0.00
C THR A 117 -7.21 16.07 -0.61
N LEU A 118 -6.64 16.68 -1.64
CA LEU A 118 -7.29 17.73 -2.43
C LEU A 118 -8.32 17.15 -3.41
N TYR A 119 -8.07 15.96 -3.93
CA TYR A 119 -8.97 15.26 -4.85
C TYR A 119 -10.18 14.69 -4.12
N ILE A 120 -9.99 13.97 -3.02
CA ILE A 120 -11.07 13.28 -2.31
C ILE A 120 -11.75 14.20 -1.30
N LYS A 121 -12.91 14.73 -1.65
CA LYS A 121 -13.75 15.57 -0.76
C LYS A 121 -15.07 14.91 -0.42
N THR A 122 -15.63 14.18 -1.37
CA THR A 122 -16.93 13.53 -1.28
C THR A 122 -16.81 12.01 -1.39
N ARG A 123 -17.93 11.33 -1.12
CA ARG A 123 -18.02 9.89 -1.30
C ARG A 123 -17.80 9.48 -2.76
N GLU A 124 -18.34 10.27 -3.68
CA GLU A 124 -18.16 10.06 -5.11
C GLU A 124 -16.70 10.18 -5.53
N ASP A 125 -15.97 11.18 -5.03
CA ASP A 125 -14.54 11.36 -5.32
C ASP A 125 -13.71 10.17 -4.81
N PHE A 126 -14.05 9.63 -3.64
CA PHE A 126 -13.40 8.43 -3.11
C PHE A 126 -13.67 7.21 -3.99
N GLU A 127 -14.92 7.02 -4.43
CA GLU A 127 -15.28 5.92 -5.33
C GLU A 127 -14.59 6.04 -6.69
N ARG A 128 -14.46 7.27 -7.20
CA ARG A 128 -13.74 7.61 -8.42
C ARG A 128 -12.25 7.35 -8.27
N PHE A 129 -11.60 7.90 -7.24
CA PHE A 129 -10.17 7.67 -7.00
C PHE A 129 -9.84 6.18 -6.87
N THR A 130 -10.64 5.44 -6.11
CA THR A 130 -10.44 3.98 -5.98
C THR A 130 -10.73 3.22 -7.27
N MET A 131 -11.52 3.77 -8.21
CA MET A 131 -11.68 3.20 -9.55
C MET A 131 -10.43 3.45 -10.40
N LEU A 132 -9.89 4.67 -10.38
CA LEU A 132 -8.65 5.03 -11.08
C LEU A 132 -7.46 4.21 -10.56
N PHE A 133 -7.39 4.01 -9.24
CA PHE A 133 -6.39 3.15 -8.59
C PHE A 133 -6.51 1.70 -9.08
N THR A 134 -7.71 1.09 -9.04
CA THR A 134 -7.92 -0.27 -9.56
C THR A 134 -7.57 -0.35 -11.05
N ALA A 135 -7.89 0.67 -11.86
CA ALA A 135 -7.53 0.70 -13.28
C ALA A 135 -6.00 0.69 -13.48
N ALA A 136 -5.25 1.50 -12.72
CA ALA A 136 -3.79 1.50 -12.77
C ALA A 136 -3.18 0.15 -12.35
N VAL A 137 -3.77 -0.52 -11.35
CA VAL A 137 -3.36 -1.88 -10.94
C VAL A 137 -3.64 -2.91 -12.05
N MET A 138 -4.79 -2.83 -12.72
CA MET A 138 -5.10 -3.72 -13.84
C MET A 138 -4.16 -3.49 -15.03
N ILE A 139 -3.79 -2.24 -15.32
CA ILE A 139 -2.77 -1.93 -16.35
C ILE A 139 -1.41 -2.51 -15.96
N MET A 140 -1.02 -2.37 -14.68
CA MET A 140 0.21 -2.99 -14.16
C MET A 140 0.20 -4.51 -14.35
N ILE A 141 -0.88 -5.19 -13.92
CA ILE A 141 -1.00 -6.64 -14.07
C ILE A 141 -0.88 -7.03 -15.55
N PHE A 142 -1.65 -6.38 -16.42
CA PHE A 142 -1.59 -6.63 -17.87
C PHE A 142 -0.17 -6.42 -18.42
N SER A 143 0.50 -5.33 -18.04
CA SER A 143 1.88 -5.06 -18.44
C SER A 143 2.84 -6.17 -18.01
N VAL A 144 2.68 -6.73 -16.81
CA VAL A 144 3.52 -7.87 -16.36
C VAL A 144 3.25 -9.12 -17.20
N PHE A 145 1.98 -9.42 -17.50
CA PHE A 145 1.61 -10.55 -18.35
C PHE A 145 2.18 -10.46 -19.75
N VAL A 146 2.12 -9.28 -20.38
CA VAL A 146 2.66 -9.06 -21.74
C VAL A 146 4.18 -9.14 -21.76
N ARG A 147 4.86 -8.65 -20.72
CA ARG A 147 6.33 -8.57 -20.68
C ARG A 147 7.01 -9.82 -20.16
N THR A 148 6.27 -10.72 -19.50
CA THR A 148 6.83 -11.96 -18.94
C THR A 148 6.57 -13.12 -19.88
N PRO A 149 7.61 -13.82 -20.39
CA PRO A 149 7.45 -15.01 -21.21
C PRO A 149 6.55 -16.06 -20.53
N TYR A 150 5.66 -16.69 -21.30
CA TYR A 150 4.67 -17.67 -20.77
C TYR A 150 5.31 -18.81 -19.97
N ALA A 151 6.51 -19.26 -20.38
CA ALA A 151 7.26 -20.31 -19.71
C ALA A 151 7.65 -19.94 -18.26
N LEU A 152 7.68 -18.65 -17.93
CA LEU A 152 8.07 -18.14 -16.62
C LEU A 152 6.89 -17.80 -15.71
N TRP A 153 5.64 -17.93 -16.18
CA TRP A 153 4.46 -17.49 -15.41
C TRP A 153 4.34 -18.19 -14.06
N PHE A 154 4.67 -19.48 -14.01
CA PHE A 154 4.60 -20.31 -12.81
C PHE A 154 5.98 -20.60 -12.21
N SER A 155 7.01 -19.80 -12.54
CA SER A 155 8.38 -19.99 -12.05
C SER A 155 8.60 -19.57 -10.59
N GLY A 156 7.60 -18.97 -9.95
CA GLY A 156 7.68 -18.50 -8.57
C GLY A 156 8.23 -17.10 -8.38
N PHE A 157 8.41 -16.33 -9.45
CA PHE A 157 8.79 -14.92 -9.42
C PHE A 157 8.20 -14.18 -10.63
N PHE A 158 6.89 -14.31 -10.85
CA PHE A 158 6.25 -13.73 -12.02
C PHE A 158 6.51 -12.22 -12.14
N GLY A 159 6.99 -11.80 -13.31
CA GLY A 159 7.51 -10.45 -13.54
C GLY A 159 9.01 -10.28 -13.31
N ARG A 160 9.77 -11.35 -13.03
CA ARG A 160 11.23 -11.36 -12.99
C ARG A 160 11.84 -12.07 -14.20
N ILE A 161 12.82 -11.46 -14.84
CA ILE A 161 13.60 -12.04 -15.94
C ILE A 161 15.06 -11.74 -15.67
N ASN A 162 15.94 -12.76 -15.64
CA ASN A 162 17.38 -12.59 -15.42
C ASN A 162 17.74 -11.68 -14.23
N ASN A 163 17.07 -11.90 -13.09
CA ASN A 163 17.16 -11.10 -11.86
C ASN A 163 16.59 -9.67 -11.90
N GLU A 164 16.14 -9.19 -13.04
CA GLU A 164 15.50 -7.88 -13.20
C GLU A 164 13.98 -7.99 -13.15
N ASN A 165 13.30 -6.97 -12.63
CA ASN A 165 11.84 -6.93 -12.60
C ASN A 165 11.33 -6.14 -13.81
N VAL A 166 10.36 -6.69 -14.56
CA VAL A 166 9.85 -6.10 -15.83
C VAL A 166 9.17 -4.73 -15.67
N THR A 167 8.83 -4.37 -14.43
CA THR A 167 8.26 -3.07 -14.04
C THR A 167 9.25 -2.16 -13.33
N GLY A 168 10.47 -2.64 -13.09
CA GLY A 168 11.51 -2.09 -12.21
C GLY A 168 11.17 -2.11 -10.71
N ASN A 169 9.91 -2.35 -10.33
CA ASN A 169 9.53 -2.51 -8.93
C ASN A 169 9.84 -3.92 -8.40
N ASN A 170 10.11 -4.01 -7.09
CA ASN A 170 10.20 -5.31 -6.43
C ASN A 170 8.85 -6.04 -6.52
N ILE A 171 8.87 -7.33 -6.88
CA ILE A 171 7.67 -8.16 -7.02
C ILE A 171 6.85 -8.23 -5.73
N ASN A 172 7.51 -8.21 -4.56
CA ASN A 172 6.80 -8.20 -3.28
C ASN A 172 6.06 -6.87 -3.05
N THR A 173 6.61 -5.75 -3.53
CA THR A 173 5.94 -4.44 -3.50
C THR A 173 4.70 -4.47 -4.39
N LEU A 174 4.81 -5.00 -5.61
CA LEU A 174 3.66 -5.13 -6.50
C LEU A 174 2.57 -6.05 -5.94
N ALA A 175 2.97 -7.16 -5.31
CA ALA A 175 2.03 -8.06 -4.64
C ALA A 175 1.28 -7.33 -3.52
N TYR A 176 1.96 -6.44 -2.79
CA TYR A 176 1.34 -5.62 -1.75
C TYR A 176 0.39 -4.55 -2.30
N ILE A 177 0.69 -3.97 -3.47
CA ILE A 177 -0.26 -3.11 -4.20
C ILE A 177 -1.54 -3.89 -4.53
N CYS A 178 -1.39 -5.14 -5.01
CA CYS A 178 -2.53 -6.01 -5.28
C CYS A 178 -3.31 -6.36 -4.00
N VAL A 179 -2.69 -6.46 -2.83
CA VAL A 179 -3.40 -6.64 -1.55
C VAL A 179 -4.37 -5.48 -1.28
N VAL A 180 -3.90 -4.24 -1.44
CA VAL A 180 -4.73 -3.03 -1.30
C VAL A 180 -5.85 -3.02 -2.35
N ALA A 181 -5.52 -3.38 -3.59
CA ALA A 181 -6.49 -3.46 -4.68
C ALA A 181 -7.57 -4.51 -4.42
N VAL A 182 -7.21 -5.71 -3.97
CA VAL A 182 -8.15 -6.79 -3.61
C VAL A 182 -9.12 -6.31 -2.53
N ALA A 183 -8.62 -5.65 -1.48
CA ALA A 183 -9.48 -5.11 -0.42
C ALA A 183 -10.55 -4.15 -0.97
N ILE A 184 -10.15 -3.27 -1.88
CA ILE A 184 -11.04 -2.28 -2.52
C ILE A 184 -12.00 -2.96 -3.51
N SER A 185 -11.47 -3.74 -4.45
CA SER A 185 -12.20 -4.44 -5.51
C SER A 185 -13.21 -5.42 -4.93
N PHE A 186 -12.81 -6.22 -3.94
CA PHE A 186 -13.70 -7.15 -3.25
C PHE A 186 -14.80 -6.42 -2.48
N CYS A 187 -14.49 -5.33 -1.79
CA CYS A 187 -15.50 -4.49 -1.14
C CYS A 187 -16.53 -3.95 -2.16
N LYS A 188 -16.07 -3.48 -3.32
CA LYS A 188 -16.95 -3.00 -4.40
C LYS A 188 -17.82 -4.11 -4.99
N ALA A 189 -17.25 -5.28 -5.22
CA ALA A 189 -17.93 -6.43 -5.80
C ALA A 189 -18.98 -7.02 -4.84
N TYR A 190 -18.55 -7.34 -3.62
CA TYR A 190 -19.35 -8.08 -2.65
C TYR A 190 -20.38 -7.21 -1.95
N TYR A 191 -19.97 -6.03 -1.47
CA TYR A 191 -20.83 -5.17 -0.66
C TYR A 191 -21.61 -4.17 -1.51
N TYR A 192 -20.93 -3.39 -2.35
CA TYR A 192 -21.58 -2.41 -3.24
C TYR A 192 -22.22 -3.03 -4.50
N LYS A 193 -22.17 -4.37 -4.62
CA LYS A 193 -22.79 -5.15 -5.70
C LYS A 193 -22.33 -4.78 -7.11
N LYS A 194 -21.16 -4.14 -7.25
CA LYS A 194 -20.55 -3.81 -8.55
C LYS A 194 -19.84 -5.06 -9.11
N ARG A 195 -20.61 -6.00 -9.67
CA ARG A 195 -20.16 -7.36 -10.05
C ARG A 195 -18.90 -7.42 -10.92
N ALA A 196 -18.67 -6.43 -11.78
CA ALA A 196 -17.46 -6.37 -12.63
C ALA A 196 -16.15 -6.41 -11.80
N TYR A 197 -16.17 -5.90 -10.56
CA TYR A 197 -14.99 -5.91 -9.69
C TYR A 197 -14.61 -7.32 -9.18
N TYR A 198 -15.46 -8.35 -9.34
CA TYR A 198 -15.03 -9.73 -9.10
C TYR A 198 -13.93 -10.15 -10.08
N LEU A 199 -13.99 -9.68 -11.33
CA LEU A 199 -12.95 -9.96 -12.33
C LEU A 199 -11.63 -9.27 -11.95
N CYS A 200 -11.68 -8.01 -11.51
CA CYS A 200 -10.51 -7.32 -10.96
C CYS A 200 -9.91 -8.09 -9.78
N THR A 201 -10.76 -8.48 -8.81
CA THR A 201 -10.34 -9.25 -7.63
C THR A 201 -9.66 -10.56 -8.05
N ALA A 202 -10.19 -11.27 -9.05
CA ALA A 202 -9.62 -12.52 -9.54
C ALA A 202 -8.22 -12.33 -10.15
N PHE A 203 -8.02 -11.30 -10.99
CA PHE A 203 -6.70 -11.01 -11.57
C PHE A 203 -5.69 -10.51 -10.53
N GLU A 204 -6.12 -9.69 -9.57
CA GLU A 204 -5.27 -9.23 -8.48
C GLU A 204 -4.82 -10.41 -7.59
N LEU A 205 -5.73 -11.34 -7.26
CA LEU A 205 -5.41 -12.57 -6.55
C LEU A 205 -4.47 -13.48 -7.34
N LEU A 206 -4.74 -13.66 -8.65
CA LEU A 206 -3.86 -14.42 -9.54
C LEU A 206 -2.44 -13.86 -9.51
N TYR A 207 -2.29 -12.53 -9.63
CA TYR A 207 -1.00 -11.89 -9.53
C TYR A 207 -0.32 -12.15 -8.18
N ILE A 208 -1.04 -12.03 -7.06
CA ILE A 208 -0.47 -12.31 -5.72
C ILE A 208 0.08 -13.75 -5.65
N VAL A 209 -0.63 -14.73 -6.20
CA VAL A 209 -0.18 -16.12 -6.26
C VAL A 209 1.09 -16.27 -7.11
N LEU A 210 1.07 -15.75 -8.34
CA LEU A 210 2.20 -15.88 -9.27
C LEU A 210 3.44 -15.08 -8.82
N SER A 211 3.25 -14.00 -8.06
CA SER A 211 4.34 -13.21 -7.45
C SER A 211 5.14 -14.00 -6.42
N SER A 212 4.56 -15.08 -5.87
CA SER A 212 5.13 -15.90 -4.81
C SER A 212 5.43 -15.13 -3.51
N SER A 213 4.81 -13.98 -3.30
CA SER A 213 4.96 -13.20 -2.07
C SER A 213 4.17 -13.84 -0.93
N ARG A 214 4.87 -14.63 -0.10
CA ARG A 214 4.30 -15.28 1.10
C ARG A 214 3.52 -14.30 1.99
N LYS A 215 4.07 -13.10 2.17
CA LYS A 215 3.46 -12.05 2.99
C LYS A 215 2.14 -11.59 2.38
N ALA A 216 2.13 -11.28 1.09
CA ALA A 216 0.90 -10.86 0.41
C ALA A 216 -0.16 -11.96 0.44
N LEU A 217 0.24 -13.24 0.29
CA LEU A 217 -0.65 -14.40 0.41
C LEU A 217 -1.32 -14.48 1.79
N PHE A 218 -0.54 -14.38 2.88
CA PHE A 218 -1.12 -14.42 4.23
C PHE A 218 -2.00 -13.20 4.53
N ILE A 219 -1.55 -12.01 4.13
CA ILE A 219 -2.30 -10.77 4.37
C ILE A 219 -3.62 -10.79 3.59
N VAL A 220 -3.61 -11.17 2.30
CA VAL A 220 -4.85 -11.20 1.50
C VAL A 220 -5.82 -12.26 1.99
N ALA A 221 -5.32 -13.43 2.42
CA ALA A 221 -6.14 -14.48 3.00
C ALA A 221 -6.81 -13.99 4.29
N PHE A 222 -6.04 -13.38 5.20
CA PHE A 222 -6.56 -12.78 6.42
C PHE A 222 -7.59 -11.68 6.13
N LEU A 223 -7.30 -10.77 5.20
CA LEU A 223 -8.19 -9.67 4.85
C LEU A 223 -9.51 -10.14 4.27
N LEU A 224 -9.50 -11.05 3.29
CA LEU A 224 -10.72 -11.58 2.68
C LEU A 224 -11.55 -12.37 3.70
N PHE A 225 -10.90 -13.18 4.53
CA PHE A 225 -11.54 -13.91 5.61
C PHE A 225 -12.20 -12.96 6.63
N ALA A 226 -11.48 -11.95 7.10
CA ALA A 226 -12.01 -10.95 8.01
C ALA A 226 -13.17 -10.18 7.38
N MET A 227 -13.07 -9.76 6.12
CA MET A 227 -14.16 -9.08 5.42
C MET A 227 -15.40 -9.95 5.30
N LEU A 228 -15.26 -11.24 4.94
CA LEU A 228 -16.38 -12.18 4.87
C LEU A 228 -17.06 -12.36 6.24
N ILE A 229 -16.28 -12.40 7.33
CA ILE A 229 -16.78 -12.44 8.70
C ILE A 229 -17.57 -11.18 9.04
N PHE A 230 -16.98 -10.00 8.81
CA PHE A 230 -17.58 -8.74 9.23
C PHE A 230 -18.76 -8.33 8.34
N TYR A 231 -18.81 -8.73 7.06
CA TYR A 231 -19.85 -8.32 6.11
C TYR A 231 -21.15 -9.11 6.21
N VAL A 232 -21.13 -10.21 6.93
CA VAL A 232 -22.23 -11.17 6.97
C VAL A 232 -22.98 -11.08 8.29
N ASN A 233 -24.29 -11.32 8.25
CA ASN A 233 -25.11 -11.42 9.45
C ASN A 233 -24.67 -12.61 10.31
N LYS A 234 -24.73 -12.49 11.65
CA LYS A 234 -24.25 -13.52 12.59
C LYS A 234 -24.94 -14.90 12.47
N ARG A 235 -26.00 -15.02 11.66
CA ARG A 235 -26.70 -16.28 11.38
C ARG A 235 -25.79 -17.23 10.58
N PHE A 236 -25.59 -18.44 11.12
CA PHE A 236 -24.67 -19.46 10.59
C PHE A 236 -23.19 -19.07 10.62
N TYR A 237 -22.78 -18.19 11.53
CA TYR A 237 -21.39 -17.76 11.64
C TYR A 237 -20.41 -18.93 11.80
N LEU A 238 -20.72 -19.89 12.68
CA LEU A 238 -19.89 -21.07 12.91
C LEU A 238 -19.76 -21.97 11.68
N LEU A 239 -20.86 -22.21 10.96
CA LEU A 239 -20.83 -23.00 9.72
C LEU A 239 -19.97 -22.31 8.66
N ARG A 240 -20.11 -21.00 8.48
CA ARG A 240 -19.29 -20.24 7.52
C ARG A 240 -17.83 -20.27 7.93
N LEU A 241 -17.54 -20.10 9.22
CA LEU A 241 -16.19 -20.22 9.76
C LEU A 241 -15.58 -21.59 9.44
N ALA A 242 -16.32 -22.68 9.67
CA ALA A 242 -15.90 -24.03 9.34
C ALA A 242 -15.65 -24.21 7.82
N LEU A 243 -16.55 -23.72 6.97
CA LEU A 243 -16.40 -23.77 5.51
C LEU A 243 -15.18 -22.97 5.03
N MET A 244 -14.91 -21.81 5.64
CA MET A 244 -13.74 -20.99 5.30
C MET A 244 -12.44 -21.65 5.74
N ILE A 245 -12.41 -22.26 6.92
CA ILE A 245 -11.24 -23.03 7.38
C ILE A 245 -11.01 -24.23 6.46
N ALA A 246 -12.07 -24.98 6.11
CA ALA A 246 -11.98 -26.08 5.17
C ALA A 246 -11.46 -25.64 3.79
N ALA A 247 -11.94 -24.49 3.28
CA ALA A 247 -11.44 -23.90 2.05
C ALA A 247 -9.96 -23.50 2.16
N ALA A 248 -9.54 -22.87 3.26
CA ALA A 248 -8.15 -22.48 3.49
C ALA A 248 -7.21 -23.71 3.53
N VAL A 249 -7.63 -24.78 4.21
CA VAL A 249 -6.88 -26.05 4.26
C VAL A 249 -6.82 -26.69 2.87
N GLY A 250 -7.94 -26.75 2.14
CA GLY A 250 -7.98 -27.27 0.77
C GLY A 250 -7.06 -26.51 -0.17
N ILE A 251 -7.05 -25.17 -0.09
CA ILE A 251 -6.13 -24.31 -0.85
C ILE A 251 -4.67 -24.60 -0.46
N ALA A 252 -4.36 -24.71 0.83
CA ALA A 252 -3.01 -25.03 1.29
C ALA A 252 -2.52 -26.38 0.75
N ILE A 253 -3.36 -27.41 0.76
CA ILE A 253 -3.06 -28.72 0.17
C ILE A 253 -2.83 -28.58 -1.34
N ALA A 254 -3.65 -27.79 -2.04
CA ALA A 254 -3.49 -27.56 -3.47
C ALA A 254 -2.13 -26.90 -3.80
N PHE A 255 -1.66 -25.96 -2.99
CA PHE A 255 -0.32 -25.37 -3.13
C PHE A 255 0.80 -26.40 -3.00
N LEU A 256 0.61 -27.47 -2.23
CA LEU A 256 1.62 -28.51 -2.02
C LEU A 256 1.55 -29.66 -3.03
N LYS A 257 0.36 -29.92 -3.60
CA LYS A 257 0.11 -31.10 -4.43
C LYS A 257 -0.05 -30.81 -5.91
N VAL A 258 -0.49 -29.61 -6.30
CA VAL A 258 -0.67 -29.24 -7.71
C VAL A 258 0.63 -28.67 -8.26
N PRO A 259 1.27 -29.27 -9.28
CA PRO A 259 2.60 -28.86 -9.75
C PRO A 259 2.70 -27.36 -10.11
N ALA A 260 1.67 -26.82 -10.79
CA ALA A 260 1.65 -25.41 -11.17
C ALA A 260 1.60 -24.48 -9.94
N LEU A 261 0.79 -24.80 -8.92
CA LEU A 261 0.70 -24.00 -7.69
C LEU A 261 1.93 -24.18 -6.80
N TYR A 262 2.50 -25.39 -6.80
CA TYR A 262 3.74 -25.67 -6.10
C TYR A 262 4.88 -24.82 -6.64
N ASN A 263 5.06 -24.81 -7.97
CA ASN A 263 6.07 -24.00 -8.64
C ASN A 263 5.80 -22.49 -8.50
N ALA A 264 4.53 -22.06 -8.48
CA ALA A 264 4.19 -20.65 -8.29
C ALA A 264 4.46 -20.15 -6.86
N ALA A 265 4.07 -20.88 -5.82
CA ALA A 265 4.29 -20.43 -4.44
C ALA A 265 4.46 -21.54 -3.40
N GLY A 266 4.01 -22.77 -3.68
CA GLY A 266 4.07 -23.87 -2.72
C GLY A 266 5.47 -24.17 -2.21
N PHE A 267 6.49 -24.19 -3.08
CA PHE A 267 7.88 -24.45 -2.66
C PHE A 267 8.39 -23.41 -1.64
N ARG A 268 7.95 -22.14 -1.71
CA ARG A 268 8.34 -21.11 -0.74
C ARG A 268 7.60 -21.26 0.57
N LEU A 269 6.34 -21.69 0.52
CA LEU A 269 5.54 -21.98 1.72
C LEU A 269 6.13 -23.19 2.45
N GLU A 270 6.51 -24.24 1.73
CA GLU A 270 7.20 -25.42 2.29
C GLU A 270 8.51 -25.05 2.96
N LYS A 271 9.39 -24.30 2.28
CA LYS A 271 10.65 -23.80 2.88
C LYS A 271 10.42 -22.97 4.15
N MET A 272 9.38 -22.14 4.16
CA MET A 272 9.01 -21.35 5.34
C MET A 272 8.57 -22.25 6.51
N LEU A 273 7.73 -23.26 6.22
CA LEU A 273 7.27 -24.21 7.23
C LEU A 273 8.42 -25.02 7.79
N ASN A 274 9.35 -25.48 6.95
CA ASN A 274 10.55 -26.19 7.39
C ASN A 274 11.43 -25.32 8.30
N TYR A 275 11.61 -24.03 7.98
CA TYR A 275 12.30 -23.09 8.86
C TYR A 275 11.59 -22.91 10.21
N ILE A 276 10.26 -22.74 10.23
CA ILE A 276 9.50 -22.48 11.46
C ILE A 276 9.40 -23.74 12.34
N VAL A 277 9.13 -24.90 11.74
CA VAL A 277 8.86 -26.15 12.46
C VAL A 277 10.14 -26.87 12.85
N ASN A 278 11.11 -26.93 11.93
CA ASN A 278 12.33 -27.71 12.13
C ASN A 278 13.53 -26.83 12.52
N ASN A 279 13.35 -25.51 12.66
CA ASN A 279 14.40 -24.52 12.91
C ASN A 279 15.57 -24.64 11.91
N ASP A 280 15.29 -25.11 10.70
CA ASP A 280 16.28 -25.32 9.65
C ASP A 280 16.63 -23.97 9.02
N THR A 281 17.67 -23.33 9.55
CA THR A 281 18.17 -22.05 9.05
C THR A 281 18.72 -22.15 7.62
N MET A 282 19.06 -23.35 7.14
CA MET A 282 19.49 -23.58 5.75
C MET A 282 18.30 -23.67 4.78
N ALA A 283 17.10 -24.00 5.27
CA ALA A 283 15.89 -24.07 4.45
C ALA A 283 15.44 -22.69 3.91
N ASP A 284 15.71 -21.59 4.64
CA ASP A 284 15.34 -20.24 4.23
C ASP A 284 16.35 -19.16 4.68
N GLY A 285 17.40 -18.98 3.88
CA GLY A 285 18.39 -17.92 4.10
C GLY A 285 17.80 -16.49 4.12
N SER A 286 16.65 -16.25 3.48
CA SER A 286 16.02 -14.91 3.52
C SER A 286 15.38 -14.60 4.87
N LEU A 287 14.84 -15.61 5.57
CA LEU A 287 14.31 -15.41 6.92
C LEU A 287 15.42 -15.33 7.95
N ALA A 288 16.44 -16.18 7.85
CA ALA A 288 17.59 -16.18 8.74
C ALA A 288 18.33 -14.82 8.74
N LEU A 289 18.63 -14.26 7.55
CA LEU A 289 19.27 -12.95 7.42
C LEU A 289 18.44 -11.83 8.06
N ARG A 290 17.13 -11.79 7.81
CA ARG A 290 16.24 -10.76 8.36
C ARG A 290 16.13 -10.81 9.88
N LYS A 291 16.21 -12.01 10.48
CA LYS A 291 16.27 -12.15 11.93
C LYS A 291 17.52 -11.45 12.48
N GLY A 292 18.68 -11.73 11.88
CA GLY A 292 19.94 -11.08 12.23
C GLY A 292 19.91 -9.55 12.08
N PHE A 293 19.35 -9.03 11.00
CA PHE A 293 19.19 -7.57 10.80
C PHE A 293 18.32 -6.94 11.90
N GLY A 294 17.27 -7.65 12.31
CA GLY A 294 16.41 -7.23 13.40
C GLY A 294 17.12 -7.24 14.75
N GLU A 295 17.97 -8.24 15.02
CA GLU A 295 18.76 -8.32 16.25
C GLU A 295 19.75 -7.16 16.37
N ILE A 296 20.51 -6.87 15.31
CA ILE A 296 21.43 -5.71 15.26
C ILE A 296 20.66 -4.40 15.48
N SER A 297 19.55 -4.21 14.78
CA SER A 297 18.74 -2.99 14.92
C SER A 297 18.15 -2.85 16.33
N SER A 298 17.79 -3.96 16.96
CA SER A 298 17.29 -3.97 18.34
C SER A 298 18.38 -3.56 19.33
N GLN A 299 19.60 -4.09 19.17
CA GLN A 299 20.76 -3.72 20.01
C GLN A 299 21.10 -2.23 19.89
N ILE A 300 21.04 -1.68 18.67
CA ILE A 300 21.23 -0.25 18.42
C ILE A 300 20.18 0.57 19.17
N PHE A 301 18.90 0.18 19.07
CA PHE A 301 17.82 0.86 19.79
C PHE A 301 18.01 0.82 21.31
N TYR A 302 18.38 -0.33 21.89
CA TYR A 302 18.65 -0.42 23.33
C TYR A 302 19.81 0.46 23.78
N SER A 303 20.80 0.68 22.91
CA SER A 303 21.96 1.54 23.20
C SER A 303 21.65 3.03 22.99
N HIS A 304 20.74 3.37 22.07
CA HIS A 304 20.37 4.74 21.71
C HIS A 304 18.84 4.95 21.69
N PRO A 305 18.14 4.77 22.83
CA PRO A 305 16.69 4.61 22.83
C PRO A 305 15.89 5.89 22.55
N ILE A 306 16.48 7.07 22.76
CA ILE A 306 15.72 8.33 22.67
C ILE A 306 15.64 8.84 21.22
N ILE A 307 16.80 9.11 20.60
CA ILE A 307 16.92 9.72 19.26
C ILE A 307 17.57 8.81 18.21
N GLY A 308 17.98 7.60 18.58
CA GLY A 308 18.66 6.67 17.68
C GLY A 308 20.03 7.16 17.22
N ILE A 309 20.54 6.54 16.14
CA ILE A 309 21.88 6.82 15.57
C ILE A 309 21.84 7.54 14.22
N GLY A 310 20.70 8.15 13.88
CA GLY A 310 20.42 8.72 12.56
C GLY A 310 19.67 7.73 11.65
N LEU A 311 18.73 8.24 10.85
CA LEU A 311 17.93 7.39 9.95
C LEU A 311 18.83 6.60 8.99
N ALA A 312 18.49 5.32 8.75
CA ALA A 312 19.19 4.39 7.86
C ALA A 312 20.66 4.07 8.24
N ASN A 313 21.18 4.60 9.35
CA ASN A 313 22.57 4.36 9.77
C ASN A 313 22.77 2.96 10.38
N ASN A 314 21.69 2.24 10.72
CA ASN A 314 21.74 0.83 11.08
C ASN A 314 22.24 -0.08 9.94
N ALA A 315 22.19 0.39 8.69
CA ALA A 315 22.73 -0.33 7.53
C ALA A 315 24.24 -0.58 7.65
N HIS A 316 24.99 0.32 8.30
CA HIS A 316 26.44 0.18 8.43
C HIS A 316 26.85 -1.00 9.35
N PRO A 317 26.32 -1.13 10.58
CA PRO A 317 26.52 -2.34 11.39
C PRO A 317 26.03 -3.63 10.73
N ILE A 318 24.93 -3.58 9.97
CA ILE A 318 24.43 -4.73 9.20
C ILE A 318 25.43 -5.14 8.10
N GLU A 319 25.97 -4.17 7.38
CA GLU A 319 26.98 -4.38 6.35
C GLU A 319 28.27 -4.97 6.93
N GLN A 320 28.72 -4.50 8.09
CA GLN A 320 29.88 -5.06 8.79
C GLN A 320 29.67 -6.53 9.19
N ALA A 321 28.46 -6.89 9.63
CA ALA A 321 28.17 -8.24 10.10
C ALA A 321 27.89 -9.25 8.97
N TYR A 322 27.25 -8.80 7.88
CA TYR A 322 26.74 -9.70 6.83
C TYR A 322 27.29 -9.43 5.43
N GLY A 323 28.11 -8.39 5.23
CA GLY A 323 28.63 -7.98 3.92
C GLY A 323 27.54 -7.45 2.97
N LEU A 324 26.39 -7.02 3.52
CA LEU A 324 25.22 -6.58 2.77
C LEU A 324 24.80 -5.18 3.23
N SER A 325 24.87 -4.20 2.33
CA SER A 325 24.38 -2.84 2.60
C SER A 325 22.85 -2.78 2.46
N VAL A 326 22.14 -3.17 3.52
CA VAL A 326 20.67 -3.28 3.56
C VAL A 326 20.07 -2.73 4.86
N TYR A 327 18.78 -2.40 4.81
CA TYR A 327 17.99 -1.93 5.95
C TYR A 327 17.49 -3.08 6.84
N ALA A 328 16.90 -2.78 8.00
CA ALA A 328 16.45 -3.76 9.00
C ALA A 328 15.39 -4.77 8.52
N HIS A 329 14.81 -4.55 7.35
CA HIS A 329 13.63 -5.24 6.82
C HIS A 329 12.43 -5.28 7.79
N ASN A 330 12.34 -4.28 8.67
CA ASN A 330 11.26 -4.09 9.65
C ASN A 330 11.17 -2.58 9.94
N ASN A 331 10.03 -1.96 9.62
CA ASN A 331 9.85 -0.50 9.74
C ASN A 331 9.95 -0.05 11.20
N TYR A 332 9.43 -0.84 12.15
CA TYR A 332 9.53 -0.52 13.57
C TYR A 332 10.98 -0.48 14.02
N LEU A 333 11.78 -1.50 13.68
CA LEU A 333 13.18 -1.56 14.11
C LEU A 333 14.07 -0.57 13.36
N GLU A 334 13.74 -0.29 12.09
CA GLU A 334 14.41 0.75 11.30
C GLU A 334 14.23 2.14 11.94
N LEU A 335 12.99 2.49 12.31
CA LEU A 335 12.70 3.76 12.98
C LEU A 335 13.21 3.77 14.43
N ALA A 336 13.12 2.66 15.16
CA ALA A 336 13.61 2.57 16.52
C ALA A 336 15.14 2.75 16.58
N SER A 337 15.89 2.02 15.74
CA SER A 337 17.35 2.13 15.71
C SER A 337 17.83 3.49 15.17
N GLY A 338 17.18 4.03 14.14
CA GLY A 338 17.60 5.27 13.50
C GLY A 338 17.15 6.55 14.23
N LEU A 339 15.93 6.55 14.81
CA LEU A 339 15.28 7.75 15.36
C LEU A 339 14.81 7.57 16.81
N GLY A 340 15.03 6.40 17.43
CA GLY A 340 14.62 6.10 18.78
C GLY A 340 13.10 6.13 18.99
N ILE A 341 12.70 6.27 20.25
CA ILE A 341 11.29 6.39 20.63
C ILE A 341 10.63 7.64 20.06
N VAL A 342 11.42 8.71 19.82
CA VAL A 342 10.93 9.95 19.20
C VAL A 342 10.43 9.67 17.78
N GLY A 343 11.20 8.94 16.97
CA GLY A 343 10.78 8.52 15.63
C GLY A 343 9.56 7.60 15.64
N LEU A 344 9.55 6.59 16.52
CA LEU A 344 8.42 5.68 16.67
C LEU A 344 7.13 6.42 17.00
N ILE A 345 7.15 7.32 18.00
CA ILE A 345 5.98 8.10 18.39
C ILE A 345 5.54 8.97 17.21
N THR A 346 6.48 9.72 16.62
CA THR A 346 6.20 10.70 15.54
C THR A 346 5.54 10.04 14.33
N TYR A 347 5.94 8.81 13.99
CA TYR A 347 5.35 8.05 12.88
C TYR A 347 4.06 7.31 13.28
N TYR A 348 4.08 6.52 14.36
CA TYR A 348 3.00 5.58 14.67
C TYR A 348 1.80 6.18 15.43
N TRP A 349 1.89 7.40 15.99
CA TRP A 349 0.70 8.04 16.58
C TRP A 349 -0.42 8.19 15.54
N TYR A 350 -0.08 8.39 14.28
CA TYR A 350 -1.03 8.54 13.18
C TYR A 350 -1.74 7.22 12.83
N TYR A 351 -1.03 6.08 12.91
CA TYR A 351 -1.65 4.76 12.81
C TYR A 351 -2.71 4.57 13.90
N ILE A 352 -2.37 4.90 15.15
CA ILE A 352 -3.30 4.80 16.28
C ILE A 352 -4.51 5.71 16.07
N TYR A 353 -4.28 6.97 15.67
CA TYR A 353 -5.34 7.93 15.34
C TYR A 353 -6.34 7.37 14.30
N LEU A 354 -5.83 6.80 13.21
CA LEU A 354 -6.66 6.21 12.16
C LEU A 354 -7.36 4.94 12.63
N LEU A 355 -6.69 4.05 13.35
CA LEU A 355 -7.28 2.81 13.89
C LEU A 355 -8.46 3.11 14.82
N VAL A 356 -8.29 4.08 15.74
CA VAL A 356 -9.37 4.49 16.65
C VAL A 356 -10.52 5.12 15.88
N GLY A 357 -10.24 6.04 14.96
CA GLY A 357 -11.28 6.74 14.21
C GLY A 357 -12.06 5.82 13.26
N LEU A 358 -11.37 4.98 12.50
CA LEU A 358 -11.98 3.96 11.64
C LEU A 358 -12.70 2.89 12.46
N GLY A 359 -12.11 2.42 13.56
CA GLY A 359 -12.69 1.40 14.44
C GLY A 359 -14.03 1.83 15.02
N ARG A 360 -14.14 3.09 15.49
CA ARG A 360 -15.42 3.65 15.98
C ARG A 360 -16.52 3.65 14.91
N ARG A 361 -16.17 3.93 13.65
CA ARG A 361 -17.14 3.95 12.53
C ARG A 361 -17.43 2.56 11.99
N ALA A 362 -16.42 1.69 11.94
CA ALA A 362 -16.56 0.28 11.62
C ALA A 362 -17.51 -0.42 12.59
N TYR A 363 -17.41 -0.12 13.90
CA TYR A 363 -18.32 -0.62 14.93
C TYR A 363 -19.77 -0.19 14.71
N ARG A 364 -19.99 1.02 14.16
CA ARG A 364 -21.32 1.51 13.75
C ARG A 364 -21.85 0.87 12.46
N GLY A 365 -21.11 -0.06 11.87
CA GLY A 365 -21.52 -0.80 10.67
C GLY A 365 -21.13 -0.15 9.35
N GLU A 366 -20.31 0.91 9.36
CA GLU A 366 -19.86 1.57 8.13
C GLU A 366 -18.85 0.69 7.39
N ARG A 367 -19.30 0.04 6.31
CA ARG A 367 -18.50 -1.00 5.64
C ARG A 367 -17.21 -0.50 5.01
N LEU A 368 -17.20 0.71 4.45
CA LEU A 368 -15.95 1.29 3.97
C LEU A 368 -14.95 1.41 5.12
N CYS A 369 -15.39 1.89 6.28
CA CYS A 369 -14.55 2.00 7.46
C CYS A 369 -14.10 0.63 7.97
N VAL A 370 -14.92 -0.43 7.86
CA VAL A 370 -14.49 -1.81 8.13
C VAL A 370 -13.36 -2.23 7.20
N THR A 371 -13.51 -2.08 5.88
CA THR A 371 -12.43 -2.41 4.91
C THR A 371 -11.15 -1.66 5.22
N MET A 372 -11.23 -0.35 5.42
CA MET A 372 -10.07 0.50 5.66
C MET A 372 -9.42 0.20 7.02
N PHE A 373 -10.21 -0.13 8.05
CA PHE A 373 -9.70 -0.57 9.34
C PHE A 373 -8.94 -1.89 9.23
N LEU A 374 -9.52 -2.88 8.55
CA LEU A 374 -8.87 -4.19 8.35
C LEU A 374 -7.59 -4.05 7.53
N LEU A 375 -7.63 -3.24 6.48
CA LEU A 375 -6.45 -2.95 5.65
C LEU A 375 -5.36 -2.27 6.49
N LEU A 376 -5.69 -1.23 7.25
CA LEU A 376 -4.74 -0.54 8.14
C LEU A 376 -4.14 -1.47 9.20
N ALA A 377 -4.95 -2.31 9.83
CA ALA A 377 -4.49 -3.28 10.82
C ALA A 377 -3.53 -4.31 10.20
N ALA A 378 -3.87 -4.83 9.02
CA ALA A 378 -3.01 -5.76 8.29
C ALA A 378 -1.69 -5.11 7.85
N THR A 379 -1.74 -3.84 7.43
CA THR A 379 -0.56 -3.04 7.10
C THR A 379 0.34 -2.85 8.31
N ALA A 380 -0.22 -2.44 9.46
CA ALA A 380 0.54 -2.28 10.69
C ALA A 380 1.28 -3.55 11.10
N VAL A 381 0.64 -4.73 10.98
CA VAL A 381 1.32 -6.02 11.22
C VAL A 381 2.38 -6.30 10.14
N GLY A 382 2.08 -6.01 8.88
CA GLY A 382 2.98 -6.22 7.74
C GLY A 382 4.29 -5.42 7.83
N GLU A 383 4.28 -4.26 8.48
CA GLU A 383 5.45 -3.40 8.70
C GLU A 383 6.54 -4.04 9.57
N THR A 384 6.25 -5.13 10.28
CA THR A 384 7.30 -5.95 10.94
C THR A 384 8.24 -6.63 9.93
N THR A 385 7.89 -6.62 8.65
CA THR A 385 8.60 -7.36 7.61
C THR A 385 8.99 -6.51 6.39
N ILE A 386 8.65 -5.23 6.38
CA ILE A 386 9.00 -4.27 5.32
C ILE A 386 9.46 -2.97 5.96
N VAL A 387 10.24 -2.17 5.24
CA VAL A 387 10.45 -0.77 5.59
C VAL A 387 9.58 0.06 4.65
N SER A 388 8.72 0.89 5.24
CA SER A 388 7.56 1.50 4.58
C SER A 388 7.44 3.00 4.81
N TYR A 389 8.26 3.58 5.68
CA TYR A 389 8.18 5.00 6.03
C TYR A 389 8.38 5.93 4.82
N TYR A 390 9.08 5.48 3.77
CA TYR A 390 9.24 6.20 2.50
C TYR A 390 8.41 5.60 1.34
N ASP A 391 7.66 4.52 1.58
CA ASP A 391 6.98 3.77 0.55
C ASP A 391 5.65 4.43 0.14
N TYR A 392 5.51 4.74 -1.15
CA TYR A 392 4.33 5.43 -1.67
C TYR A 392 3.04 4.63 -1.46
N ASN A 393 3.08 3.30 -1.47
CA ASN A 393 1.87 2.47 -1.33
C ASN A 393 1.30 2.58 0.07
N VAL A 394 2.16 2.50 1.08
CA VAL A 394 1.75 2.61 2.47
C VAL A 394 1.25 4.03 2.76
N GLN A 395 1.94 5.08 2.31
CA GLN A 395 1.48 6.45 2.54
C GLN A 395 0.18 6.80 1.78
N ILE A 396 0.00 6.31 0.55
CA ILE A 396 -1.26 6.43 -0.18
C ILE A 396 -2.37 5.70 0.57
N MET A 397 -2.13 4.47 1.05
CA MET A 397 -3.10 3.70 1.82
C MET A 397 -3.50 4.41 3.12
N LEU A 398 -2.55 5.00 3.85
CA LEU A 398 -2.82 5.78 5.07
C LEU A 398 -3.65 7.03 4.76
N THR A 399 -3.38 7.68 3.62
CA THR A 399 -4.16 8.82 3.14
C THR A 399 -5.58 8.41 2.76
N LEU A 400 -5.77 7.26 2.11
CA LEU A 400 -7.10 6.71 1.82
C LEU A 400 -7.87 6.37 3.10
N CYS A 401 -7.20 5.79 4.10
CA CYS A 401 -7.77 5.54 5.42
C CYS A 401 -8.26 6.84 6.08
N PHE A 402 -7.47 7.91 6.03
CA PHE A 402 -7.88 9.21 6.52
C PHE A 402 -9.08 9.79 5.76
N CYS A 403 -9.05 9.78 4.43
CA CYS A 403 -10.15 10.27 3.62
C CYS A 403 -11.44 9.50 3.94
N ALA A 404 -11.39 8.16 3.93
CA ALA A 404 -12.52 7.30 4.29
C ALA A 404 -13.08 7.63 5.69
N MET A 405 -12.20 7.82 6.67
CA MET A 405 -12.58 8.18 8.04
C MET A 405 -13.26 9.55 8.13
N LYS A 406 -12.94 10.51 7.25
CA LYS A 406 -13.52 11.87 7.24
C LYS A 406 -14.78 12.02 6.40
N LEU A 407 -15.05 11.12 5.46
CA LEU A 407 -16.27 11.15 4.64
C LEU A 407 -17.51 10.90 5.50
N LYS A 408 -18.47 11.81 5.50
CA LYS A 408 -19.74 11.62 6.24
C LYS A 408 -20.55 10.49 5.61
N ASP A 409 -21.25 9.73 6.44
CA ASP A 409 -22.11 8.64 5.99
C ASP A 409 -23.40 9.22 5.39
N GLU A 410 -23.63 9.02 4.08
CA GLU A 410 -24.80 9.58 3.37
C GLU A 410 -26.12 8.94 3.83
N LYS A 411 -26.07 7.79 4.51
CA LYS A 411 -27.26 7.04 4.96
C LYS A 411 -28.04 7.69 6.11
N LYS A 412 -27.56 8.78 6.71
CA LYS A 412 -28.36 9.50 7.73
C LYS A 412 -29.49 10.37 7.16
N LYS A 413 -29.63 10.50 5.83
CA LYS A 413 -30.73 11.26 5.22
C LYS A 413 -32.00 10.45 4.92
N THR A 414 -31.96 9.12 4.93
CA THR A 414 -33.11 8.32 4.47
C THR A 414 -33.94 7.71 5.61
N TYR A 415 -33.42 7.68 6.85
CA TYR A 415 -34.11 7.06 8.00
C TYR A 415 -34.71 8.07 9.00
N MET A 416 -34.65 9.38 8.74
CA MET A 416 -35.33 10.40 9.56
C MET A 416 -36.55 11.02 8.88
N ASN A 417 -36.99 10.49 7.73
CA ASN A 417 -38.21 10.91 7.02
C ASN A 417 -39.27 9.80 6.97
N LEU A 418 -39.17 8.82 7.86
CA LEU A 418 -40.17 7.76 8.07
C LEU A 418 -40.36 7.58 9.58
N GLU A 419 -40.79 8.67 10.24
CA GLU A 419 -41.65 8.61 11.43
C GLU A 419 -42.84 9.54 11.18
#